data_AF-A0A5B7AYG1-F1
#
_entry.id   AF-A0A5B7AYG1-F1
#
_cell.length_a   1.000
_cell.length_b   1.000
_cell.length_c   1.000
_cell.angle_alpha   90.00
_cell.angle_beta   90.00
_cell.angle_gamma   90.00
#
_symmetry.space_group_name_H-M   'P 1'
#
loop_
_entity.id
_entity.type
_entity.pdbx_description
1 polymer ?
#
loop_
_entity_poly.entity_id
_entity_poly.type
_entity_poly.pdbx_seq_one_letter_code
_entity_poly.pdbx_strand_id
1 'polypeptide(L)'
;MATTKPQAKPLLLSLLFLALAQTSLTGGIAIYWGQNGNEGTLAQTCATGKYSYVNIAFLNKFGNGRTPEINLAGHCNPAANGCTTVSDGIRSCQKQGIKVMLSIGGGVGSYSLASKADASNVATYLWNNFLGGRSSSRPLGDAVLDGIDFDIELGSTKHWDDLA
;
A
#
# COMPACT_ATOMS: atom_id res chain seq x y z
N MET A 1 31.89 49.89 39.15
CA MET A 1 30.92 48.78 39.23
C MET A 1 30.12 48.75 37.94
N ALA A 2 30.42 47.81 37.04
CA ALA A 2 29.66 47.63 35.80
C ALA A 2 28.68 46.46 36.01
N THR A 3 27.39 46.76 35.98
CA THR A 3 26.30 45.78 36.08
C THR A 3 26.06 45.12 34.72
N THR A 4 26.38 43.84 34.60
CA THR A 4 26.05 42.98 33.46
C THR A 4 24.56 42.63 33.49
N LYS A 5 23.82 42.97 32.41
CA LYS A 5 22.43 42.53 32.21
C LYS A 5 22.41 41.11 31.63
N PRO A 6 21.59 40.17 32.16
CA PRO A 6 21.48 38.83 31.60
C PRO A 6 20.62 38.87 30.33
N GLN A 7 21.24 38.66 29.18
CA GLN A 7 20.58 38.60 27.88
C GLN A 7 20.21 37.16 27.54
N ALA A 8 19.26 36.59 28.30
CA ALA A 8 18.81 35.20 28.13
C ALA A 8 17.29 35.14 28.00
N LYS A 9 16.73 35.65 26.89
CA LYS A 9 15.28 35.56 26.61
C LYS A 9 14.84 35.29 25.15
N PRO A 10 15.61 35.55 24.07
CA PRO A 10 15.08 35.31 22.71
C PRO A 10 15.15 33.83 22.27
N LEU A 11 16.14 33.07 22.76
CA LEU A 11 16.37 31.68 22.34
C LEU A 11 15.33 30.69 22.91
N LEU A 12 14.87 30.93 24.14
CA LEU A 12 13.82 30.14 24.78
C LEU A 12 12.44 30.36 24.12
N LEU A 13 12.19 31.57 23.60
CA LEU A 13 10.97 31.88 22.88
C LEU A 13 10.91 31.18 21.51
N SER A 14 12.03 31.14 20.76
CA SER A 14 12.08 30.48 19.45
C SER A 14 11.93 28.96 19.53
N LEU A 15 12.46 28.33 20.57
CA LEU A 15 12.29 26.90 20.84
C LEU A 15 10.83 26.55 21.17
N LEU A 16 10.12 27.46 21.84
CA LEU A 16 8.69 27.28 22.14
C LEU A 16 7.83 27.36 20.88
N PHE A 17 8.12 28.27 19.94
CA PHE A 17 7.41 28.36 18.65
C PHE A 17 7.66 27.14 17.75
N LEU A 18 8.85 26.52 17.80
CA LEU A 18 9.13 25.27 17.09
C LEU A 18 8.37 24.08 17.70
N ALA A 19 8.16 24.06 19.02
CA ALA A 19 7.37 23.05 19.71
C ALA A 19 5.85 23.25 19.55
N LEU A 20 5.40 24.49 19.29
CA LEU A 20 4.02 24.90 19.03
C LEU A 20 3.66 24.90 17.54
N ALA A 21 4.59 24.55 16.64
CA ALA A 21 4.26 24.11 15.29
C ALA A 21 3.53 22.78 15.42
N GLN A 22 2.26 22.88 15.82
CA GLN A 22 1.31 21.81 15.86
C GLN A 22 1.48 21.04 14.57
N THR A 23 1.79 19.75 14.68
CA THR A 23 1.49 18.80 13.63
C THR A 23 -0.02 18.91 13.42
N SER A 24 -0.46 19.79 12.53
CA SER A 24 -1.80 19.71 11.97
C SER A 24 -1.88 18.28 11.45
N LEU A 25 -2.69 17.45 12.11
CA LEU A 25 -3.04 16.12 11.62
C LEU A 25 -3.89 16.36 10.36
N THR A 26 -3.22 16.72 9.27
CA THR A 26 -3.83 16.77 7.95
C THR A 26 -4.17 15.32 7.64
N GLY A 27 -5.47 15.04 7.47
CA GLY A 27 -5.90 13.74 6.97
C GLY A 27 -5.24 13.44 5.63
N GLY A 28 -5.15 12.16 5.26
CA GLY A 28 -4.64 11.74 3.97
C GLY A 28 -5.78 11.27 3.07
N ILE A 29 -5.63 11.43 1.75
CA ILE A 29 -6.52 10.81 0.77
C ILE A 29 -5.94 9.45 0.37
N ALA A 30 -6.75 8.41 0.44
CA ALA A 30 -6.47 7.11 -0.15
C ALA A 30 -7.16 7.00 -1.51
N ILE A 31 -6.49 6.39 -2.49
CA ILE A 31 -7.04 6.18 -3.83
C ILE A 31 -6.82 4.74 -4.28
N TYR A 32 -7.80 4.17 -4.97
CA TYR A 32 -7.65 2.90 -5.69
C TYR A 32 -7.09 3.16 -7.09
N TRP A 33 -6.10 2.37 -7.49
CA TRP A 33 -5.47 2.42 -8.81
C TRP A 33 -5.36 1.00 -9.37
N GLY A 34 -5.59 0.82 -10.67
CA GLY A 34 -5.31 -0.43 -11.38
C GLY A 34 -6.49 -1.00 -12.16
N GLN A 35 -7.69 -0.43 -12.07
CA GLN A 35 -8.90 -0.97 -12.71
C GLN A 35 -9.30 -0.26 -14.00
N ASN A 36 -8.50 0.70 -14.49
CA ASN A 36 -8.69 1.28 -15.82
C ASN A 36 -7.36 1.62 -16.46
N GLY A 37 -7.00 0.95 -17.57
CA GLY A 37 -5.73 1.19 -18.27
C GLY A 37 -5.50 2.63 -18.75
N ASN A 38 -6.55 3.47 -18.77
CA ASN A 38 -6.48 4.88 -19.14
C ASN A 38 -6.32 5.84 -17.94
N GLU A 39 -6.20 5.34 -16.71
CA GLU A 39 -6.07 6.15 -15.49
C GLU A 39 -4.64 6.70 -15.26
N GLY A 40 -3.72 6.40 -16.18
CA GLY A 40 -2.31 6.75 -16.07
C GLY A 40 -1.51 5.75 -15.23
N THR A 41 -0.18 5.88 -15.24
CA THR A 41 0.70 4.99 -14.50
C THR A 41 0.61 5.24 -12.99
N LEU A 42 1.02 4.25 -12.19
CA LEU A 42 1.12 4.40 -10.74
C LEU A 42 2.06 5.57 -10.36
N ALA A 43 3.16 5.76 -11.09
CA ALA A 43 4.06 6.89 -10.89
C ALA A 43 3.38 8.26 -11.16
N GLN A 44 2.57 8.36 -12.22
CA GLN A 44 1.80 9.57 -12.52
C GLN A 44 0.77 9.85 -11.43
N THR A 45 0.08 8.82 -10.93
CA THR A 45 -0.88 8.91 -9.82
C THR A 45 -0.23 9.52 -8.57
N CYS A 46 0.94 9.01 -8.19
CA CYS A 46 1.68 9.50 -7.02
C CYS A 46 2.26 10.91 -7.23
N ALA A 47 2.74 11.22 -8.44
CA ALA A 47 3.26 12.54 -8.78
C ALA A 47 2.21 13.67 -8.73
N THR A 48 0.91 13.35 -8.60
CA THR A 48 -0.12 14.37 -8.40
C THR A 48 0.02 15.15 -7.09
N GLY A 49 0.70 14.57 -6.09
CA GLY A 49 0.81 15.15 -4.75
C GLY A 49 -0.50 15.19 -3.96
N LYS A 50 -1.55 14.49 -4.42
CA LYS A 50 -2.89 14.50 -3.81
C LYS A 50 -3.14 13.39 -2.80
N TYR A 51 -2.38 12.31 -2.88
CA TYR A 51 -2.67 11.07 -2.16
C TYR A 51 -1.60 10.77 -1.13
N SER A 52 -2.04 10.26 0.03
CA SER A 52 -1.15 9.75 1.08
C SER A 52 -1.07 8.21 1.05
N TYR A 53 -2.05 7.57 0.43
CA TYR A 53 -2.16 6.12 0.31
C TYR A 53 -2.65 5.74 -1.09
N VAL A 54 -2.10 4.66 -1.64
CA VAL A 54 -2.57 4.06 -2.90
C VAL A 54 -2.84 2.58 -2.69
N ASN A 55 -4.05 2.14 -3.02
CA ASN A 55 -4.47 0.75 -3.01
C ASN A 55 -4.39 0.21 -4.44
N ILE A 56 -3.45 -0.70 -4.70
CA ILE A 56 -3.34 -1.38 -6.00
C ILE A 56 -4.43 -2.44 -6.09
N ALA A 57 -5.38 -2.23 -7.00
CA ALA A 57 -6.57 -3.05 -7.18
C ALA A 57 -6.46 -3.89 -8.46
N PHE A 58 -6.58 -5.22 -8.42
CA PHE A 58 -6.84 -6.09 -7.26
C PHE A 58 -6.13 -7.45 -7.39
N LEU A 59 -5.83 -8.08 -6.25
CA LEU A 59 -5.71 -9.54 -6.19
C LEU A 59 -7.12 -10.12 -6.03
N ASN A 60 -7.79 -10.43 -7.13
CA ASN A 60 -9.20 -10.82 -7.14
C ASN A 60 -9.44 -12.33 -7.32
N LYS A 61 -8.38 -13.14 -7.28
CA LYS A 61 -8.47 -14.60 -7.26
C LYS A 61 -7.47 -15.13 -6.26
N PHE A 62 -7.93 -15.84 -5.23
CA PHE A 62 -7.08 -16.49 -4.22
C PHE A 62 -7.91 -17.41 -3.30
N GLY A 63 -7.20 -18.21 -2.49
CA GLY A 63 -7.79 -19.08 -1.48
C GLY A 63 -8.63 -20.22 -2.04
N ASN A 64 -9.06 -21.13 -1.16
CA ASN A 64 -9.77 -22.36 -1.48
C ASN A 64 -9.05 -23.20 -2.56
N GLY A 65 -7.72 -23.33 -2.42
CA GLY A 65 -6.88 -24.11 -3.34
C GLY A 65 -6.61 -23.49 -4.71
N ARG A 66 -7.05 -22.25 -4.97
CA ARG A 66 -6.80 -21.55 -6.24
C ARG A 66 -5.39 -20.97 -6.28
N THR A 67 -4.76 -21.01 -7.45
CA THR A 67 -3.56 -20.19 -7.73
C THR A 67 -3.94 -18.72 -7.71
N PRO A 68 -3.31 -17.88 -6.86
CA PRO A 68 -3.67 -16.48 -6.80
C PRO A 68 -3.30 -15.72 -8.08
N GLU A 69 -4.14 -14.76 -8.47
CA GLU A 69 -3.99 -14.00 -9.70
C GLU A 69 -4.39 -12.55 -9.47
N ILE A 70 -3.51 -11.63 -9.89
CA ILE A 70 -3.77 -10.20 -9.87
C ILE A 70 -4.50 -9.80 -11.16
N ASN A 71 -5.34 -8.78 -11.10
CA ASN A 71 -5.93 -8.16 -12.27
C ASN A 71 -5.70 -6.65 -12.19
N LEU A 72 -4.94 -6.10 -13.13
CA LEU A 72 -4.69 -4.66 -13.28
C LEU A 72 -5.29 -4.10 -14.58
N ALA A 73 -6.45 -4.62 -14.97
CA ALA A 73 -7.21 -4.25 -16.16
C ALA A 73 -6.30 -4.12 -17.40
N GLY A 74 -6.23 -2.91 -17.97
CA GLY A 74 -5.46 -2.62 -19.18
C GLY A 74 -4.00 -2.21 -18.95
N HIS A 75 -3.50 -2.18 -17.70
CA HIS A 75 -2.15 -1.69 -17.41
C HIS A 75 -1.06 -2.70 -17.80
N CYS A 76 -1.31 -3.99 -17.58
CA CYS A 76 -0.35 -5.04 -17.84
C CYS A 76 -1.02 -6.42 -17.85
N ASN A 77 -0.35 -7.42 -18.44
CA ASN A 77 -0.80 -8.81 -18.41
C ASN A 77 0.03 -9.62 -17.40
N PRO A 78 -0.57 -10.11 -16.30
CA PRO A 78 0.13 -10.88 -15.26
C PRO A 78 0.53 -12.29 -15.72
N ALA A 79 -0.20 -12.89 -16.67
CA ALA A 79 0.06 -14.25 -17.15
C ALA A 79 1.41 -14.40 -17.86
N ALA A 80 2.02 -13.28 -18.28
CA ALA A 80 3.33 -13.23 -18.94
C ALA A 80 4.40 -12.52 -18.08
N ASN A 81 4.21 -12.43 -16.76
CA ASN A 81 5.04 -11.62 -15.86
C ASN A 81 5.16 -10.14 -16.29
N GLY A 82 4.17 -9.63 -17.04
CA GLY A 82 4.20 -8.30 -17.64
C GLY A 82 3.92 -7.16 -16.67
N CYS A 83 3.52 -7.46 -15.43
CA CYS A 83 3.21 -6.47 -14.40
C CYS A 83 4.40 -6.12 -13.51
N THR A 84 5.58 -6.70 -13.74
CA THR A 84 6.79 -6.42 -12.95
C THR A 84 7.25 -4.95 -13.05
N THR A 85 6.88 -4.25 -14.14
CA THR A 85 7.15 -2.82 -14.34
C THR A 85 6.46 -1.92 -13.32
N VAL A 86 5.41 -2.40 -12.66
CA VAL A 86 4.70 -1.67 -11.59
C VAL A 86 5.61 -1.39 -10.38
N SER A 87 6.66 -2.20 -10.16
CA SER A 87 7.65 -1.97 -9.11
C SER A 87 8.27 -0.57 -9.12
N ASP A 88 8.51 -0.01 -10.30
CA ASP A 88 9.08 1.34 -10.39
C ASP A 88 8.09 2.41 -9.93
N GLY A 89 6.81 2.22 -10.24
CA GLY A 89 5.72 3.04 -9.73
C GLY A 89 5.62 2.97 -8.20
N ILE A 90 5.64 1.76 -7.64
CA ILE A 90 5.60 1.53 -6.18
C ILE A 90 6.74 2.30 -5.49
N ARG A 91 7.98 2.11 -5.95
CA ARG A 91 9.13 2.82 -5.39
C ARG A 91 9.05 4.33 -5.56
N SER A 92 8.51 4.81 -6.69
CA SER A 92 8.29 6.24 -6.92
C SER A 92 7.33 6.85 -5.90
N CYS A 93 6.23 6.15 -5.57
CA CYS A 93 5.29 6.56 -4.54
C CYS A 93 5.93 6.55 -3.14
N GLN A 94 6.59 5.45 -2.79
CA GLN A 94 7.21 5.30 -1.46
C GLN A 94 8.31 6.34 -1.20
N LYS A 95 9.10 6.71 -2.21
CA LYS A 95 10.07 7.81 -2.13
C LYS A 95 9.45 9.17 -1.79
N GLN A 96 8.16 9.35 -2.07
CA GLN A 96 7.38 10.55 -1.75
C GLN A 96 6.66 10.44 -0.41
N GLY A 97 6.86 9.35 0.35
CA GLY A 97 6.18 9.08 1.62
C GLY A 97 4.75 8.55 1.47
N ILE A 98 4.34 8.19 0.25
CA ILE A 98 3.02 7.60 -0.04
C ILE A 98 3.09 6.11 0.27
N LYS A 99 2.18 5.61 1.11
CA LYS A 99 2.06 4.17 1.38
C LYS A 99 1.33 3.48 0.23
N VAL A 100 1.85 2.35 -0.21
CA VAL A 100 1.28 1.57 -1.32
C VAL A 100 0.91 0.19 -0.81
N MET A 101 -0.38 -0.14 -0.85
CA MET A 101 -0.93 -1.41 -0.40
C MET A 101 -1.41 -2.24 -1.60
N LEU A 102 -1.43 -3.57 -1.45
CA LEU A 102 -2.18 -4.44 -2.35
C LEU A 102 -3.60 -4.59 -1.82
N SER A 103 -4.60 -4.28 -2.64
CA SER A 103 -5.99 -4.59 -2.31
C SER A 103 -6.37 -6.00 -2.76
N ILE A 104 -6.88 -6.80 -1.83
CA ILE A 104 -7.41 -8.15 -2.08
C ILE A 104 -8.94 -8.08 -2.16
N GLY A 105 -9.53 -8.78 -3.14
CA GLY A 105 -10.98 -8.83 -3.30
C GLY A 105 -11.49 -8.03 -4.51
N GLY A 106 -12.34 -7.03 -4.23
CA GLY A 106 -13.07 -6.20 -5.18
C GLY A 106 -14.41 -6.79 -5.65
N GLY A 107 -15.28 -5.98 -6.22
CA GLY A 107 -16.63 -6.36 -6.65
C GLY A 107 -16.73 -7.43 -7.75
N VAL A 108 -15.61 -7.86 -8.36
CA VAL A 108 -15.55 -8.98 -9.31
C VAL A 108 -14.33 -9.84 -9.03
N GLY A 109 -14.54 -11.12 -8.72
CA GLY A 109 -13.43 -12.05 -8.47
C GLY A 109 -13.87 -13.45 -8.05
N SER A 110 -12.89 -14.33 -7.85
CA SER A 110 -13.06 -15.67 -7.27
C SER A 110 -12.12 -15.83 -6.08
N TYR A 111 -12.52 -15.23 -4.96
CA TYR A 111 -11.77 -15.23 -3.71
C TYR A 111 -12.62 -15.73 -2.54
N SER A 112 -11.99 -16.50 -1.65
CA SER A 112 -12.63 -17.07 -0.46
C SER A 112 -11.58 -17.75 0.40
N LEU A 113 -11.75 -17.76 1.72
CA LEU A 113 -10.94 -18.57 2.63
C LEU A 113 -11.76 -19.78 3.10
N ALA A 114 -11.26 -20.98 2.85
CA ALA A 114 -11.96 -22.23 3.15
C ALA A 114 -11.77 -22.71 4.60
N SER A 115 -10.69 -22.28 5.25
CA SER A 115 -10.33 -22.66 6.62
C SER A 115 -9.26 -21.73 7.18
N LYS A 116 -8.95 -21.86 8.48
CA LYS A 116 -7.80 -21.19 9.10
C LYS A 116 -6.46 -21.53 8.43
N ALA A 117 -6.29 -22.79 8.04
CA ALA A 117 -5.10 -23.24 7.34
C ALA A 117 -4.97 -22.59 5.95
N ASP A 118 -6.10 -22.44 5.25
CA ASP A 118 -6.15 -21.74 3.97
C ASP A 118 -5.84 -20.24 4.13
N ALA A 119 -6.35 -19.59 5.19
CA ALA A 119 -5.97 -18.22 5.55
C ALA A 119 -4.45 -18.09 5.76
N SER A 120 -3.84 -19.01 6.52
CA SER A 120 -2.38 -19.04 6.72
C SER A 120 -1.59 -19.26 5.42
N ASN A 121 -2.11 -20.06 4.49
CA ASN A 121 -1.49 -20.26 3.18
C ASN A 121 -1.54 -18.98 2.35
N VAL A 122 -2.69 -18.29 2.34
CA VAL A 122 -2.85 -17.01 1.65
C VAL A 122 -1.96 -15.94 2.29
N ALA A 123 -1.88 -15.85 3.61
CA ALA A 123 -0.98 -14.94 4.32
C ALA A 123 0.49 -15.15 3.89
N THR A 124 0.93 -16.41 3.85
CA THR A 124 2.29 -16.78 3.42
C THR A 124 2.53 -16.41 1.96
N TYR A 125 1.54 -16.61 1.10
CA TYR A 125 1.61 -16.21 -0.31
C TYR A 125 1.76 -14.68 -0.44
N LEU A 126 0.92 -13.90 0.25
CA LEU A 126 0.98 -12.44 0.26
C LEU A 126 2.35 -11.94 0.75
N TRP A 127 2.84 -12.51 1.86
CA TRP A 127 4.14 -12.18 2.42
C TRP A 127 5.28 -12.39 1.41
N ASN A 128 5.32 -13.56 0.77
CA ASN A 128 6.40 -13.95 -0.13
C ASN A 128 6.38 -13.25 -1.49
N ASN A 129 5.20 -12.89 -1.99
CA ASN A 129 5.04 -12.36 -3.35
C ASN A 129 4.87 -10.84 -3.41
N PHE A 130 4.45 -10.20 -2.32
CA PHE A 130 4.13 -8.76 -2.33
C PHE A 130 4.77 -7.98 -1.17
N LEU A 131 5.05 -8.64 -0.04
CA LEU A 131 5.69 -8.02 1.12
C LEU A 131 7.16 -8.45 1.23
N GLY A 132 7.69 -8.54 2.46
CA GLY A 132 9.11 -8.73 2.75
C GLY A 132 9.65 -10.15 2.59
N GLY A 133 8.82 -11.11 2.19
CA GLY A 133 9.26 -12.48 1.92
C GLY A 133 9.95 -12.63 0.57
N ARG A 134 10.21 -13.88 0.17
CA ARG A 134 10.95 -14.21 -1.06
C ARG A 134 10.13 -15.14 -1.94
N SER A 135 10.12 -14.84 -3.24
CA SER A 135 9.54 -15.66 -4.30
C SER A 135 10.37 -15.48 -5.56
N SER A 136 10.51 -16.53 -6.38
CA SER A 136 11.21 -16.46 -7.65
C SER A 136 10.44 -15.70 -8.74
N SER A 137 9.14 -15.49 -8.55
CA SER A 137 8.26 -14.86 -9.54
C SER A 137 7.23 -13.97 -8.87
N ARG A 138 7.67 -12.79 -8.40
CA ARG A 138 6.81 -11.80 -7.75
C ARG A 138 5.95 -11.06 -8.80
N PRO A 139 4.61 -11.05 -8.69
CA PRO A 139 3.72 -10.51 -9.74
C PRO A 139 3.96 -9.04 -10.10
N LEU A 140 4.33 -8.22 -9.12
CA LEU A 140 4.60 -6.78 -9.29
C LEU A 140 6.09 -6.45 -9.31
N GLY A 141 6.97 -7.45 -9.40
CA GLY A 141 8.41 -7.28 -9.30
C GLY A 141 8.94 -7.27 -7.86
N ASP A 142 10.13 -6.73 -7.67
CA ASP A 142 10.92 -6.81 -6.44
C ASP A 142 10.56 -5.76 -5.39
N ALA A 143 9.71 -4.78 -5.72
CA ALA A 143 9.20 -3.82 -4.73
C ALA A 143 8.43 -4.53 -3.59
N VAL A 144 8.60 -3.99 -2.39
CA VAL A 144 7.94 -4.45 -1.17
C VAL A 144 6.83 -3.46 -0.86
N LEU A 145 5.59 -3.94 -0.83
CA LEU A 145 4.42 -3.11 -0.49
C LEU A 145 4.37 -2.81 1.01
N ASP A 146 3.68 -1.73 1.36
CA ASP A 146 3.54 -1.23 2.73
C ASP A 146 2.49 -2.00 3.55
N GLY A 147 1.60 -2.75 2.88
CA GLY A 147 0.56 -3.52 3.54
C GLY A 147 -0.44 -4.15 2.58
N ILE A 148 -1.50 -4.71 3.18
CA ILE A 148 -2.62 -5.35 2.51
C ILE A 148 -3.90 -4.58 2.87
N ASP A 149 -4.69 -4.28 1.86
CA ASP A 149 -6.03 -3.68 1.97
C ASP A 149 -7.08 -4.79 1.71
N PHE A 150 -8.11 -4.86 2.57
CA PHE A 150 -9.13 -5.91 2.51
C PHE A 150 -10.43 -5.33 1.96
N ASP A 151 -10.61 -5.42 0.64
CA ASP A 151 -11.83 -4.99 -0.05
C ASP A 151 -12.72 -6.20 -0.37
N ILE A 152 -13.25 -6.83 0.69
CA ILE A 152 -14.01 -8.08 0.57
C ILE A 152 -15.50 -7.78 0.38
N GLU A 153 -15.95 -7.84 -0.87
CA GLU A 153 -17.33 -7.49 -1.25
C GLU A 153 -18.24 -8.71 -1.50
N LEU A 154 -17.65 -9.90 -1.68
CA LEU A 154 -18.35 -11.13 -2.09
C LEU A 154 -17.90 -12.35 -1.30
N GLY A 155 -18.71 -13.42 -1.36
CA GLY A 155 -18.33 -14.75 -0.88
C GLY A 155 -18.52 -14.96 0.63
N SER A 156 -17.62 -15.74 1.23
CA SER A 156 -17.69 -16.12 2.65
C SER A 156 -17.24 -14.98 3.56
N THR A 157 -17.88 -14.84 4.71
CA THR A 157 -17.47 -13.89 5.77
C THR A 157 -16.49 -14.48 6.78
N LYS A 158 -16.07 -15.75 6.61
CA LYS A 158 -15.23 -16.49 7.56
C LYS A 158 -13.73 -16.32 7.26
N HIS A 159 -12.91 -16.40 8.32
CA HIS A 159 -11.45 -16.51 8.30
C HIS A 159 -10.67 -15.27 7.86
N TRP A 160 -11.34 -14.15 7.59
CA TRP A 160 -10.66 -12.88 7.31
C TRP A 160 -9.89 -12.37 8.53
N ASP A 161 -10.39 -12.66 9.73
CA ASP A 161 -9.73 -12.43 11.00
C ASP A 161 -8.50 -13.33 11.21
N ASP A 162 -8.54 -14.58 10.71
CA ASP A 162 -7.37 -15.48 10.72
C ASP A 162 -6.27 -15.03 9.73
N LEU A 163 -6.60 -14.22 8.72
CA LEU A 163 -5.67 -13.68 7.73
C LEU A 163 -5.02 -12.34 8.19
N ALA A 164 -5.67 -11.62 9.09
CA ALA A 164 -5.29 -10.26 9.50
C ALA A 164 -4.17 -10.21 10.56
#